data_AF-A0A838R8L9-F1
#
_entry.id   AF-A0A838R8L9-F1
#
_cell.length_a   1.000
_cell.length_b   1.000
_cell.length_c   1.000
_cell.angle_alpha   90.00
_cell.angle_beta   90.00
_cell.angle_gamma   90.00
#
_symmetry.space_group_name_H-M   'P 1'
#
loop_
_entity.id
_entity.type
_entity.pdbx_description
1 polymer ?
#
loop_
_entity_poly.entity_id
_entity_poly.type
_entity_poly.pdbx_seq_one_letter_code
_entity_poly.pdbx_strand_id
1 'polypeptide(L)'
;MPLTLLDRLQRRFGWFAIPNVTIFLMAGQAALYVASLLPQGVSLDRVALDPAKVMQGEVWRLVTFLFSPPHERPLFVIFYFILFHLIGTTLEQQWGTFKYNAFLFVGWIA
;
A
#
# COMPACT_ATOMS: atom_id res chain seq x y z
N MET A 1 6.10 -6.48 32.63
CA MET A 1 6.10 -5.16 31.94
C MET A 1 4.66 -4.78 31.62
N PRO A 2 4.25 -3.51 31.78
CA PRO A 2 2.92 -3.09 31.38
C PRO A 2 2.73 -3.29 29.87
N LEU A 3 1.57 -3.79 29.45
CA LEU A 3 1.22 -3.96 28.03
C LEU A 3 1.26 -2.60 27.34
N THR A 4 1.99 -2.50 26.23
CA THR A 4 1.98 -1.29 25.39
C THR A 4 0.61 -1.10 24.76
N LEU A 5 0.28 0.13 24.33
CA LEU A 5 -0.99 0.40 23.62
C LEU A 5 -1.14 -0.49 22.37
N LEU A 6 -0.03 -0.73 21.66
CA LEU A 6 0.01 -1.64 20.51
C LEU A 6 -0.30 -3.09 20.90
N ASP A 7 0.22 -3.59 22.02
CA ASP A 7 -0.07 -4.96 22.46
C ASP A 7 -1.55 -5.14 22.85
N ARG A 8 -2.18 -4.10 23.41
CA ARG A 8 -3.62 -4.10 23.69
C ARG A 8 -4.45 -4.07 22.41
N LEU A 9 -4.05 -3.26 21.43
CA LEU A 9 -4.70 -3.17 20.13
C LEU A 9 -4.57 -4.49 19.37
N GLN A 10 -3.40 -5.12 19.39
CA GLN A 10 -3.12 -6.41 18.78
C GLN A 10 -4.01 -7.51 19.37
N ARG A 11 -4.21 -7.53 20.70
CA ARG A 11 -5.10 -8.51 21.34
C ARG A 11 -6.56 -8.38 20.91
N ARG A 12 -7.02 -7.17 20.55
CA ARG A 12 -8.41 -6.91 20.16
C ARG A 12 -8.64 -6.99 18.64
N PHE A 13 -7.65 -6.56 17.85
CA PHE A 13 -7.77 -6.37 16.41
C PHE A 13 -6.77 -7.20 15.60
N GLY A 14 -6.01 -8.10 16.23
CA GLY A 14 -4.99 -8.92 15.57
C GLY A 14 -5.54 -9.75 14.41
N TRP A 15 -6.83 -10.09 14.43
CA TRP A 15 -7.51 -10.84 13.37
C TRP A 15 -7.71 -10.04 12.07
N PHE A 16 -7.60 -8.72 12.09
CA PHE A 16 -7.66 -7.87 10.89
C PHE A 16 -6.31 -7.75 10.17
N ALA A 17 -5.22 -8.24 10.76
CA ALA A 17 -3.90 -8.10 10.17
C ALA A 17 -3.79 -8.98 8.91
N ILE A 18 -3.47 -8.37 7.77
CA ILE A 18 -3.34 -9.07 6.49
C ILE A 18 -1.88 -9.55 6.37
N PRO A 19 -1.62 -10.86 6.33
CA PRO A 19 -0.28 -11.38 6.11
C PRO A 19 0.17 -11.14 4.67
N ASN A 20 1.45 -10.81 4.49
CA ASN A 20 2.06 -10.51 3.18
C ASN A 20 1.42 -9.31 2.46
N VAL A 21 0.93 -8.33 3.23
CA VAL A 21 0.24 -7.13 2.68
C VAL A 21 1.09 -6.40 1.64
N THR A 22 2.42 -6.39 1.78
CA THR A 22 3.36 -5.83 0.79
C THR A 22 3.16 -6.44 -0.59
N ILE A 23 2.97 -7.76 -0.68
CA ILE A 23 2.81 -8.46 -1.96
C ILE A 23 1.48 -8.05 -2.61
N PHE A 24 0.41 -7.91 -1.84
CA PHE A 24 -0.88 -7.44 -2.36
C PHE A 24 -0.78 -6.00 -2.91
N LEU A 25 -0.10 -5.11 -2.20
CA LEU A 25 0.15 -3.73 -2.65
C LEU A 25 0.98 -3.73 -3.95
N MET A 26 2.08 -4.48 -3.97
CA MET A 26 2.94 -4.63 -5.15
C MET A 26 2.19 -5.18 -6.35
N ALA A 27 1.37 -6.21 -6.16
CA ALA A 27 0.60 -6.84 -7.24
C ALA A 27 -0.40 -5.85 -7.84
N GLY A 28 -1.10 -5.06 -7.01
CA GLY A 28 -2.00 -4.01 -7.50
C GLY A 28 -1.28 -2.90 -8.26
N GLN A 29 -0.13 -2.44 -7.74
CA GLN A 29 0.71 -1.46 -8.43
C GLN A 29 1.24 -1.98 -9.76
N ALA A 30 1.73 -3.22 -9.81
CA ALA A 30 2.21 -3.85 -11.04
C ALA A 30 1.09 -4.02 -12.06
N ALA A 31 -0.10 -4.44 -11.64
CA ALA A 31 -1.27 -4.55 -12.50
C ALA A 31 -1.67 -3.19 -13.10
N LEU A 32 -1.70 -2.13 -12.29
CA LEU A 32 -2.00 -0.77 -12.77
C LEU A 32 -0.91 -0.21 -13.67
N TYR A 33 0.36 -0.48 -13.38
CA TYR A 33 1.47 -0.11 -14.24
C TYR A 33 1.33 -0.76 -15.62
N VAL A 34 1.11 -2.08 -15.69
CA VAL A 34 0.89 -2.79 -16.96
C VAL A 34 -0.36 -2.28 -17.67
N ALA A 35 -1.46 -2.05 -16.95
CA ALA A 35 -2.68 -1.51 -17.52
C ALA A 35 -2.45 -0.12 -18.14
N SER A 36 -1.61 0.73 -17.54
CA SER A 36 -1.30 2.06 -18.05
C SER A 36 -0.48 2.06 -19.35
N LEU A 37 0.24 0.97 -19.65
CA LEU A 37 1.00 0.81 -20.90
C LEU A 37 0.12 0.41 -22.09
N LEU A 38 -1.13 -0.01 -21.85
CA LEU A 38 -2.05 -0.40 -22.92
C LEU A 38 -2.66 0.86 -23.59
N PRO A 39 -2.89 0.85 -24.92
CA PRO A 39 -3.45 2.00 -25.64
C PRO A 39 -4.83 2.47 -25.15
N GLN A 40 -5.61 1.58 -24.54
CA GLN A 40 -6.90 1.87 -23.88
C GLN A 40 -6.82 1.66 -22.37
N GLY A 41 -5.63 1.85 -21.82
CA GLY A 41 -5.29 1.60 -20.44
C GLY A 41 -6.01 2.49 -19.44
N VAL A 42 -5.92 2.12 -18.16
CA VAL A 42 -6.39 2.96 -17.06
C VAL A 42 -5.40 4.13 -16.90
N SER A 43 -5.90 5.35 -16.99
CA SER A 43 -5.10 6.54 -16.67
C SER A 43 -4.74 6.53 -15.18
N LEU A 44 -3.45 6.65 -14.87
CA LEU A 44 -2.94 6.71 -13.49
C LEU A 44 -3.49 7.93 -12.73
N ASP A 45 -3.91 8.99 -13.45
CA ASP A 45 -4.57 10.16 -12.87
C ASP A 45 -5.93 9.83 -12.24
N ARG A 46 -6.56 8.69 -12.57
CA ARG A 46 -7.80 8.23 -11.91
C ARG A 46 -7.54 7.53 -10.57
N VAL A 47 -6.32 7.04 -10.41
CA VAL A 47 -5.88 6.24 -9.26
C VAL A 47 -5.21 7.13 -8.21
N ALA A 48 -4.48 8.15 -8.65
CA ALA A 48 -3.80 9.13 -7.80
C ALA A 48 -4.77 9.84 -6.83
N LEU A 49 -4.29 10.22 -5.66
CA LEU A 49 -5.09 10.97 -4.70
C LEU A 49 -5.21 12.43 -5.14
N ASP A 50 -6.45 12.89 -5.33
CA ASP A 50 -6.78 14.29 -5.64
C ASP A 50 -7.92 14.74 -4.71
N PRO A 51 -7.62 15.54 -3.67
CA PRO A 51 -8.63 15.97 -2.71
C PRO A 51 -9.81 16.72 -3.34
N ALA A 52 -9.57 17.53 -4.38
CA ALA A 52 -10.63 18.28 -5.04
C ALA A 52 -11.62 17.34 -5.73
N LYS A 53 -11.11 16.27 -6.37
CA LYS A 53 -11.96 15.24 -7.01
C LYS A 53 -12.63 14.33 -6.00
N VAL A 54 -11.99 14.04 -4.87
CA VAL A 54 -12.65 13.32 -3.76
C VAL A 54 -13.89 14.08 -3.29
N MET A 55 -13.79 15.41 -3.12
CA MET A 55 -14.93 16.25 -2.77
C MET A 55 -16.02 16.30 -3.85
N GLN A 56 -15.68 16.01 -5.11
CA GLN A 56 -16.62 15.90 -6.23
C GLN A 56 -17.26 14.51 -6.35
N GLY A 57 -16.96 13.57 -5.45
CA GLY A 57 -17.56 12.24 -5.40
C GLY A 57 -16.62 11.09 -5.82
N GLU A 58 -15.36 11.37 -6.18
CA GLU A 58 -14.38 10.33 -6.54
C GLU A 58 -13.76 9.67 -5.29
N VAL A 59 -14.60 9.13 -4.41
CA VAL A 59 -14.21 8.60 -3.08
C VAL A 59 -13.27 7.39 -3.18
N TRP A 60 -13.31 6.65 -4.29
CA TRP A 60 -12.40 5.52 -4.53
C TRP A 60 -10.92 5.93 -4.47
N ARG A 61 -10.59 7.20 -4.76
CA ARG A 61 -9.22 7.74 -4.70
C ARG A 61 -8.57 7.59 -3.33
N LEU A 62 -9.37 7.53 -2.25
CA LEU A 62 -8.88 7.30 -0.89
C LEU A 62 -8.29 5.90 -0.69
N VAL A 63 -8.62 4.95 -1.56
CA VAL A 63 -8.11 3.57 -1.50
C VAL A 63 -7.17 3.29 -2.68
N THR A 64 -7.51 3.76 -3.88
CA THR A 64 -6.76 3.42 -5.10
C THR A 64 -5.35 3.99 -5.10
N PHE A 65 -5.10 5.12 -4.42
CA PHE A 65 -3.78 5.76 -4.43
C PHE A 65 -2.67 4.87 -3.85
N LEU A 66 -3.01 3.96 -2.93
CA LEU A 66 -2.08 2.96 -2.37
C LEU A 66 -1.50 2.04 -3.44
N PHE A 67 -2.23 1.88 -4.54
CA PHE A 67 -1.85 1.08 -5.69
C PHE A 67 -1.30 1.92 -6.85
N SER A 68 -1.07 3.22 -6.65
CA SER A 68 -0.41 4.03 -7.68
C SER A 68 1.03 3.53 -7.89
N PRO A 69 1.41 3.13 -9.11
CA PRO A 69 2.77 2.70 -9.38
C PRO A 69 3.75 3.89 -9.34
N PRO A 70 5.05 3.63 -9.13
CA PRO A 70 6.08 4.65 -9.26
C PRO A 70 6.17 5.17 -10.70
N HIS A 71 6.26 6.49 -10.86
CA HIS A 71 6.39 7.17 -12.15
C HIS A 71 7.86 7.26 -12.58
N GLU A 72 8.50 6.10 -12.76
CA GLU A 72 9.94 5.98 -13.03
C GLU A 72 10.22 5.21 -14.32
N ARG A 73 11.47 5.25 -14.82
CA ARG A 73 11.87 4.43 -15.98
C ARG A 73 11.71 2.94 -15.64
N PRO A 74 11.38 2.06 -16.62
CA PRO A 74 11.09 0.65 -16.36
C PRO A 74 12.15 -0.09 -15.52
N LEU A 75 13.43 0.22 -15.72
CA LEU A 75 14.53 -0.33 -14.93
C LEU A 75 14.40 0.03 -13.44
N PHE A 76 14.11 1.29 -13.13
CA PHE A 76 13.95 1.77 -11.75
C PHE A 76 12.65 1.28 -11.11
N VAL A 77 11.59 1.03 -11.90
CA VAL A 77 10.36 0.39 -11.41
C VAL A 77 10.65 -1.02 -10.87
N ILE A 78 11.49 -1.79 -11.56
CA ILE A 78 11.92 -3.12 -11.09
C ILE A 78 12.70 -2.99 -9.77
N PHE A 79 13.66 -2.06 -9.70
CA PHE A 79 14.39 -1.79 -8.46
C PHE A 79 13.47 -1.38 -7.31
N TYR A 80 12.49 -0.51 -7.57
CA TYR A 80 11.47 -0.13 -6.60
C TYR A 80 10.74 -1.36 -6.05
N PHE A 81 10.24 -2.25 -6.91
CA PHE A 81 9.51 -3.43 -6.47
C PHE A 81 10.38 -4.40 -5.66
N ILE A 82 11.65 -4.59 -6.04
CA ILE A 82 12.60 -5.42 -5.29
C ILE A 82 12.82 -4.83 -3.89
N LEU A 83 13.11 -3.53 -3.81
CA LEU A 83 13.36 -2.86 -2.54
C LEU A 83 12.11 -2.84 -1.65
N PHE A 84 10.95 -2.55 -2.24
CA PHE A 84 9.69 -2.52 -1.52
C PHE A 84 9.34 -3.90 -0.94
N HIS A 85 9.56 -4.97 -1.72
CA HIS A 85 9.39 -6.34 -1.25
C HIS A 85 10.36 -6.69 -0.10
N LEU A 86 11.64 -6.37 -0.27
CA LEU A 86 12.68 -6.68 0.70
C LEU A 86 12.42 -5.98 2.04
N ILE A 87 12.15 -4.68 1.99
CA ILE A 87 11.88 -3.87 3.18
C ILE A 87 10.58 -4.31 3.83
N GLY A 88 9.50 -4.44 3.05
CA GLY A 88 8.19 -4.82 3.58
C GLY A 88 8.20 -6.18 4.24
N THR A 89 8.80 -7.19 3.59
CA THR A 89 8.92 -8.55 4.14
C THR A 89 9.79 -8.57 5.39
N THR A 90 10.91 -7.85 5.39
CA THR A 90 11.80 -7.78 6.57
C THR A 90 11.08 -7.12 7.75
N LEU A 91 10.38 -6.01 7.53
CA LEU A 91 9.61 -5.34 8.58
C LEU A 91 8.48 -6.22 9.11
N GLU A 92 7.74 -6.89 8.22
CA GLU A 92 6.67 -7.81 8.63
C GLU A 92 7.19 -8.96 9.49
N GLN A 93 8.34 -9.55 9.13
CA GLN A 93 8.97 -10.63 9.88
C GLN A 93 9.51 -10.15 11.24
N GLN A 94 10.13 -8.97 11.30
CA GLN A 94 10.75 -8.46 12.53
C GLN A 94 9.72 -7.92 13.53
N TRP A 95 8.67 -7.25 13.05
CA TRP A 95 7.67 -6.61 13.92
C TRP A 95 6.42 -7.47 14.13
N GLY A 96 6.18 -8.44 13.24
CA GLY A 96 4.96 -9.20 13.17
C GLY A 96 3.87 -8.51 12.34
N THR A 97 3.01 -9.31 11.73
CA THR A 97 1.99 -8.87 10.76
C THR A 97 1.12 -7.72 11.26
N PHE A 98 0.65 -7.76 12.52
CA PHE A 98 -0.21 -6.70 13.05
C PHE A 98 0.49 -5.34 13.14
N LYS A 99 1.72 -5.30 13.66
CA LYS A 99 2.47 -4.04 13.81
C LYS A 99 2.84 -3.45 12.46
N TYR A 100 3.19 -4.30 11.50
CA TYR A 100 3.45 -3.88 10.13
C TYR A 100 2.20 -3.31 9.44
N ASN A 101 1.05 -3.98 9.57
CA ASN A 101 -0.22 -3.48 9.05
C ASN A 101 -0.61 -2.13 9.70
N ALA A 102 -0.42 -2.00 11.02
CA ALA A 102 -0.67 -0.74 11.72
C ALA A 102 0.25 0.38 11.24
N PHE A 103 1.53 0.09 10.99
CA PHE A 103 2.49 1.04 10.43
C PHE A 103 2.04 1.54 9.05
N LEU A 104 1.63 0.64 8.16
CA LEU A 104 1.09 1.01 6.84
C LEU A 104 -0.20 1.81 6.95
N PHE A 105 -1.10 1.43 7.86
CA PHE A 105 -2.37 2.13 8.07
C PHE A 105 -2.16 3.55 8.62
N VAL A 106 -1.19 3.76 9.50
CA VAL A 106 -0.82 5.11 9.93
C VAL A 106 -0.30 5.91 8.74
N GLY A 107 0.56 5.32 7.91
CA GLY A 107 1.03 5.98 6.68
C GLY A 107 -0.06 6.24 5.65
N TRP A 108 -1.16 5.50 5.68
CA TRP A 108 -2.33 5.76 4.84
C TRP A 108 -3.11 7.00 5.31
N ILE A 109 -3.25 7.19 6.63
CA ILE A 109 -4.10 8.25 7.19
C ILE A 109 -3.34 9.57 7.42
N ALA A 110 -2.02 9.52 7.62
CA ALA A 110 -1.17 10.67 7.91
C ALA A 110 -0.88 11.53 6.67
#